data_AF-A0A6J1T5I7-F1
#
_entry.id   AF-A0A6J1T5I7-F1
#
_cell.length_a   1.000
_cell.length_b   1.000
_cell.length_c   1.000
_cell.angle_alpha   90.00
_cell.angle_beta   90.00
_cell.angle_gamma   90.00
#
_symmetry.space_group_name_H-M   'P 1'
#
loop_
_entity.id
_entity.type
_entity.pdbx_description
1 polymer ?
#
loop_
_entity_poly.entity_id
_entity_poly.type
_entity_poly.pdbx_seq_one_letter_code
_entity_poly.pdbx_strand_id
1 'polypeptide(L)'
;MHNTKRAELGTVTEAEGLHPVLYLAKNARIMLKSNLWTEKGLVNGAMGTIVDIVYEEDKNPPYEAPAIIIVRFDNYDGPYLDNDQKTFPITVLTKSWNVSGENMTRTQFPTVLCYACSIHQSQSLTLLEKVVLNIGPREMATGITHVGLSRVKSVTGLVLYPFTKNRLLSINKRRSLEQINQWVNNLSTMVLL
;
A
#
# COMPACT_ATOMS: atom_id res chain seq x y z
N MET A 1 -11.16 -15.08 8.37
CA MET A 1 -12.48 -15.75 8.46
C MET A 1 -13.46 -15.11 7.49
N HIS A 2 -14.48 -15.85 7.04
CA HIS A 2 -15.55 -15.36 6.16
C HIS A 2 -16.85 -16.12 6.48
N ASN A 3 -18.01 -15.54 6.13
CA ASN A 3 -19.32 -16.13 6.46
C ASN A 3 -19.84 -17.15 5.45
N THR A 4 -19.40 -17.12 4.18
CA THR A 4 -19.85 -18.04 3.13
C THR A 4 -18.68 -18.49 2.24
N LYS A 5 -18.81 -19.61 1.52
CA LYS A 5 -17.81 -20.04 0.51
C LYS A 5 -17.63 -19.01 -0.61
N ARG A 6 -18.68 -18.25 -0.92
CA ARG A 6 -18.63 -17.19 -1.93
C ARG A 6 -17.84 -15.97 -1.42
N ALA A 7 -17.93 -15.65 -0.12
CA ALA A 7 -17.13 -14.60 0.50
C ALA A 7 -15.62 -14.91 0.54
N GLU A 8 -15.26 -16.20 0.55
CA GLU A 8 -13.87 -16.66 0.42
C GLU A 8 -13.26 -16.19 -0.92
N LEU A 9 -14.03 -16.31 -2.00
CA LEU A 9 -13.64 -15.93 -3.36
C LEU A 9 -13.74 -14.42 -3.62
N GLY A 10 -14.21 -13.64 -2.65
CA GLY A 10 -14.31 -12.19 -2.77
C GLY A 10 -12.95 -11.54 -3.06
N THR A 11 -12.93 -10.57 -3.95
CA THR A 11 -11.71 -9.84 -4.27
C THR A 11 -11.24 -9.00 -3.08
N VAL A 12 -9.96 -8.61 -3.09
CA VAL A 12 -9.40 -7.69 -2.07
C VAL A 12 -10.12 -6.34 -2.11
N THR A 13 -10.56 -5.89 -3.28
CA THR A 13 -11.30 -4.64 -3.46
C THR A 13 -12.68 -4.71 -2.80
N GLU A 14 -13.43 -5.77 -3.03
CA GLU A 14 -14.75 -5.97 -2.41
C GLU A 14 -14.66 -6.05 -0.88
N ALA A 15 -13.59 -6.65 -0.37
CA ALA A 15 -13.33 -6.74 1.07
C ALA A 15 -12.58 -5.50 1.64
N GLU A 16 -12.62 -4.36 0.94
CA GLU A 16 -12.03 -3.09 1.36
C GLU A 16 -10.55 -3.19 1.81
N GLY A 17 -9.76 -3.98 1.09
CA GLY A 17 -8.33 -4.15 1.37
C GLY A 17 -7.98 -5.29 2.33
N LEU A 18 -8.97 -6.03 2.85
CA LEU A 18 -8.71 -7.24 3.63
C LEU A 18 -8.32 -8.40 2.71
N HIS A 19 -7.06 -8.82 2.81
CA HIS A 19 -6.55 -9.96 2.04
C HIS A 19 -7.12 -11.29 2.58
N PRO A 20 -7.37 -12.29 1.71
CA PRO A 20 -7.88 -13.59 2.14
C PRO A 20 -6.85 -14.36 2.98
N VAL A 21 -5.57 -14.27 2.60
CA VAL A 21 -4.44 -14.93 3.29
C VAL A 21 -3.39 -13.88 3.64
N LEU A 22 -2.85 -13.96 4.86
CA LEU A 22 -1.75 -13.13 5.34
C LEU A 22 -0.61 -13.99 5.85
N TYR A 23 0.61 -13.55 5.56
CA TYR A 23 1.83 -14.10 6.13
C TYR A 23 2.39 -13.08 7.12
N LEU A 24 2.54 -13.49 8.38
CA LEU A 24 2.98 -12.64 9.47
C LEU A 24 4.25 -13.22 10.08
N ALA A 25 5.21 -12.36 10.37
CA ALA A 25 6.43 -12.71 11.09
C ALA A 25 6.92 -11.50 11.88
N LYS A 26 7.58 -11.75 13.01
CA LYS A 26 8.32 -10.68 13.70
C LYS A 26 9.35 -10.06 12.75
N ASN A 27 9.56 -8.75 12.88
CA ASN A 27 10.38 -7.93 11.99
C ASN A 27 9.85 -7.78 10.55
N ALA A 28 8.69 -8.33 10.23
CA ALA A 28 8.12 -8.15 8.90
C ALA A 28 7.67 -6.71 8.67
N ARG A 29 8.01 -6.18 7.49
CA ARG A 29 7.53 -4.88 7.04
C ARG A 29 6.11 -4.99 6.49
N ILE A 30 5.20 -4.18 7.01
CA ILE A 30 3.79 -4.16 6.59
C ILE A 30 3.32 -2.76 6.20
N MET A 31 2.21 -2.73 5.47
CA MET A 31 1.42 -1.54 5.17
C MET A 31 0.00 -1.74 5.67
N LEU A 32 -0.53 -0.73 6.34
CA LEU A 32 -1.91 -0.66 6.80
C LEU A 32 -2.86 -0.41 5.62
N LYS A 33 -3.98 -1.13 5.58
CA LYS A 33 -4.98 -1.10 4.50
C LYS A 33 -6.29 -0.41 4.89
N SER A 34 -6.35 0.15 6.10
CA SER A 34 -7.54 0.82 6.63
C SER A 34 -7.14 2.04 7.45
N ASN A 35 -8.01 3.05 7.53
CA ASN A 35 -7.81 4.14 8.48
C ASN A 35 -8.23 3.66 9.87
N LEU A 36 -7.29 3.64 10.82
CA LEU A 36 -7.56 3.29 12.21
C LEU A 36 -7.61 4.54 13.09
N TRP A 37 -6.65 5.46 12.89
CA TRP A 37 -6.56 6.71 13.63
C TRP A 37 -5.79 7.75 12.82
N THR A 38 -6.52 8.48 11.98
CA THR A 38 -5.96 9.41 11.00
C THR A 38 -5.11 10.51 11.65
N GLU A 39 -5.62 11.10 12.74
CA GLU A 39 -4.95 12.17 13.49
C GLU A 39 -3.60 11.76 14.10
N LYS A 40 -3.38 10.47 14.31
CA LYS A 40 -2.14 9.91 14.87
C LYS A 40 -1.26 9.23 13.83
N GLY A 41 -1.59 9.36 12.55
CA GLY A 41 -0.79 8.81 11.45
C GLY A 41 -1.11 7.35 11.08
N LEU A 42 -2.16 6.75 11.66
CA LEU A 42 -2.61 5.39 11.32
C LEU A 42 -3.65 5.43 10.19
N VAL A 43 -3.16 5.76 9.00
CA VAL A 43 -3.94 5.88 7.76
C VAL A 43 -3.72 4.69 6.82
N ASN A 44 -4.61 4.47 5.85
CA ASN A 44 -4.35 3.53 4.75
C ASN A 44 -3.08 3.95 4.00
N GLY A 45 -2.12 3.03 3.91
CA GLY A 45 -0.77 3.30 3.40
C GLY A 45 0.28 3.48 4.50
N ALA A 46 -0.11 3.68 5.77
CA ALA A 46 0.85 3.79 6.87
C ALA A 46 1.69 2.52 6.94
N MET A 47 3.01 2.67 6.91
CA MET A 47 3.93 1.55 6.96
C MET A 47 4.50 1.37 8.37
N GLY A 48 4.71 0.12 8.74
CA GLY A 48 5.19 -0.26 10.05
C GLY A 48 5.93 -1.60 10.03
N THR A 49 6.60 -1.92 11.12
CA THR A 49 7.32 -3.18 11.30
C THR A 49 6.68 -3.94 12.46
N ILE A 50 6.35 -5.21 12.25
CA ILE A 50 5.82 -6.08 13.31
C ILE A 50 6.91 -6.29 14.37
N VAL A 51 6.62 -5.91 15.60
CA VAL A 51 7.49 -6.11 16.77
C VAL A 51 7.14 -7.40 17.48
N ASP A 52 5.84 -7.66 17.65
CA ASP A 52 5.35 -8.86 18.32
C ASP A 52 4.05 -9.40 17.72
N ILE A 53 3.77 -10.67 17.97
CA ILE A 53 2.57 -11.38 17.56
C ILE A 53 2.04 -12.10 18.81
N VAL A 54 0.88 -11.66 19.29
CA VAL A 54 0.29 -12.12 20.54
C VAL A 54 -0.84 -13.09 20.25
N TYR A 55 -0.77 -14.27 20.86
CA TYR A 55 -1.78 -15.31 20.82
C TYR A 55 -2.52 -15.36 22.17
N GLU A 56 -3.75 -15.85 22.15
CA GLU A 56 -4.45 -16.21 23.40
C GLU A 56 -3.73 -17.38 24.08
N GLU A 57 -3.91 -17.54 25.40
CA GLU A 57 -3.15 -18.50 26.24
C GLU A 57 -3.14 -19.94 25.69
N ASP A 58 -4.23 -20.38 25.06
CA ASP A 58 -4.38 -21.74 24.54
C ASP A 58 -4.09 -21.90 23.04
N LYS A 59 -3.70 -20.81 22.36
CA LYS A 59 -3.59 -20.78 20.90
C LYS A 59 -2.14 -20.74 20.45
N ASN A 60 -1.79 -21.54 19.44
CA ASN A 60 -0.41 -21.63 18.97
C ASN A 60 -0.26 -21.52 17.43
N PRO A 61 0.81 -20.89 16.93
CA PRO A 61 1.16 -20.93 15.52
C PRO A 61 1.51 -22.36 15.04
N PRO A 62 1.41 -22.66 13.73
CA PRO A 62 1.06 -21.77 12.63
C PRO A 62 -0.44 -21.77 12.25
N TYR A 63 -1.25 -22.66 12.85
CA TYR A 63 -2.62 -22.91 12.40
C TYR A 63 -3.67 -22.01 13.06
N GLU A 64 -3.32 -21.38 14.17
CA GLU A 64 -4.21 -20.48 14.89
C GLU A 64 -3.92 -19.01 14.58
N ALA A 65 -4.98 -18.21 14.49
CA ALA A 65 -4.85 -16.79 14.25
C ALA A 65 -4.42 -16.08 15.55
N PRO A 66 -3.45 -15.16 15.48
CA PRO A 66 -3.10 -14.34 16.63
C PRO A 66 -4.27 -13.43 17.02
N ALA A 67 -4.34 -13.05 18.30
CA ALA A 67 -5.32 -12.10 18.80
C ALA A 67 -4.96 -10.68 18.36
N ILE A 68 -3.68 -10.32 18.48
CA ILE A 68 -3.16 -8.97 18.23
C ILE A 68 -1.79 -9.07 17.58
N ILE A 69 -1.49 -8.15 16.66
CA ILE A 69 -0.12 -7.88 16.22
C ILE A 69 0.33 -6.52 16.73
N ILE A 70 1.53 -6.45 17.31
CA ILE A 70 2.12 -5.20 17.79
C ILE A 70 3.01 -4.66 16.67
N VAL A 71 2.72 -3.45 16.19
CA VAL A 71 3.41 -2.85 15.06
C VAL A 71 4.02 -1.51 15.45
N ARG A 72 5.31 -1.34 15.19
CA ARG A 72 5.99 -0.03 15.26
C ARG A 72 5.81 0.69 13.93
N PHE A 73 5.01 1.76 13.92
CA PHE A 73 4.73 2.55 12.73
C PHE A 73 5.71 3.71 12.60
N ASP A 74 6.12 4.03 11.37
CA ASP A 74 7.16 5.04 11.12
C ASP A 74 6.75 6.44 11.60
N ASN A 75 5.51 6.81 11.32
CA ASN A 75 4.96 8.16 11.51
C ASN A 75 3.84 8.20 12.55
N TYR A 76 3.77 7.19 13.43
CA TYR A 76 2.80 7.19 14.51
C TYR A 76 3.23 8.15 15.63
N ASP A 77 2.28 8.96 16.09
CA ASP A 77 2.49 9.99 17.12
C ASP A 77 1.43 9.92 18.24
N GLY A 78 0.91 8.72 18.49
CA GLY A 78 0.00 8.45 19.59
C GLY A 78 0.68 7.73 20.76
N PRO A 79 -0.11 7.36 21.78
CA PRO A 79 0.37 6.57 22.92
C PRO A 79 0.92 5.21 22.47
N TYR A 80 2.04 4.79 23.03
CA TYR A 80 2.69 3.52 22.69
C TYR A 80 2.78 2.59 23.91
N LEU A 81 3.03 1.32 23.64
CA LEU A 81 3.20 0.26 24.63
C LEU A 81 4.70 0.18 24.98
N ASP A 82 5.01 0.09 26.28
CA ASP A 82 6.38 -0.04 26.81
C ASP A 82 7.38 1.05 26.36
N ASN A 83 8.68 0.80 26.58
CA ASN A 83 9.78 1.70 26.23
C ASN A 83 10.07 1.78 24.71
N ASP A 84 9.32 1.05 23.86
CA ASP A 84 9.57 0.99 22.42
C ASP A 84 8.71 2.04 21.71
N GLN A 85 9.37 3.08 21.18
CA GLN A 85 8.67 4.24 20.64
C GLN A 85 7.80 3.85 19.43
N LYS A 86 6.58 4.41 19.40
CA LYS A 86 5.64 4.35 18.27
C LYS A 86 4.99 2.98 17.97
N THR A 87 4.89 2.09 18.95
CA THR A 87 4.12 0.83 18.79
C THR A 87 2.62 1.04 18.94
N PHE A 88 1.83 0.32 18.16
CA PHE A 88 0.37 0.28 18.26
C PHE A 88 -0.14 -1.17 18.10
N PRO A 89 -1.08 -1.64 18.95
CA PRO A 89 -1.71 -2.95 18.81
C PRO A 89 -2.77 -2.93 17.69
N ILE A 90 -2.62 -3.81 16.70
CA ILE A 90 -3.61 -3.98 15.62
C ILE A 90 -4.41 -5.26 15.87
N THR A 91 -5.73 -5.14 15.80
CA THR A 91 -6.68 -6.25 15.85
C THR A 91 -7.27 -6.53 14.46
N VAL A 92 -7.98 -7.65 14.31
CA VAL A 92 -8.74 -7.94 13.10
C VAL A 92 -9.89 -6.95 12.90
N LEU A 93 -10.19 -6.63 11.64
CA LEU A 93 -11.41 -5.91 11.25
C LEU A 93 -12.32 -6.83 10.46
N THR A 94 -13.64 -6.58 10.54
CA THR A 94 -14.63 -7.24 9.69
C THR A 94 -15.17 -6.25 8.65
N LYS A 95 -15.13 -6.64 7.39
CA LYS A 95 -15.71 -5.90 6.26
C LYS A 95 -16.82 -6.71 5.62
N SER A 96 -17.85 -6.02 5.13
CA SER A 96 -19.02 -6.65 4.50
C SER A 96 -19.37 -6.01 3.18
N TRP A 97 -19.77 -6.82 2.21
CA TRP A 97 -20.22 -6.37 0.89
C TRP A 97 -21.39 -7.24 0.41
N ASN A 98 -22.20 -6.73 -0.52
CA ASN A 98 -23.34 -7.48 -1.05
C ASN A 98 -23.03 -8.04 -2.45
N VAL A 99 -23.38 -9.31 -2.68
CA VAL A 99 -23.29 -9.94 -4.00
C VAL A 99 -24.62 -10.63 -4.29
N SER A 100 -25.34 -10.14 -5.31
CA SER A 100 -26.62 -10.73 -5.74
C SER A 100 -27.67 -10.85 -4.63
N GLY A 101 -27.74 -9.88 -3.71
CA GLY A 101 -28.68 -9.87 -2.59
C GLY A 101 -28.17 -10.59 -1.33
N GLU A 102 -27.05 -11.31 -1.42
CA GLU A 102 -26.45 -12.02 -0.29
C GLU A 102 -25.34 -11.18 0.37
N ASN A 103 -25.36 -11.09 1.70
CA ASN A 103 -24.35 -10.36 2.47
C ASN A 103 -23.11 -11.22 2.69
N MET A 104 -21.96 -10.75 2.23
CA MET A 104 -20.66 -11.38 2.35
C MET A 104 -19.83 -10.65 3.39
N THR A 105 -19.01 -11.37 4.16
CA THR A 105 -18.11 -10.78 5.15
C THR A 105 -16.71 -11.39 5.10
N ARG A 106 -15.71 -10.59 5.47
CA ARG A 106 -14.33 -11.03 5.71
C ARG A 106 -13.81 -10.39 6.99
N THR A 107 -13.25 -11.22 7.86
CA THR A 107 -12.55 -10.80 9.08
C THR A 107 -11.07 -11.12 8.96
N GLN A 108 -10.22 -10.10 9.01
CA GLN A 108 -8.76 -10.22 8.89
C GLN A 108 -8.04 -8.97 9.45
N PHE A 109 -6.76 -9.08 9.78
CA PHE A 109 -5.93 -7.90 10.03
C PHE A 109 -5.90 -6.97 8.82
N PRO A 110 -6.06 -5.65 9.01
CA PRO A 110 -6.05 -4.68 7.91
C PRO A 110 -4.62 -4.36 7.45
N THR A 111 -3.81 -5.37 7.17
CA THR A 111 -2.38 -5.19 6.83
C THR A 111 -1.98 -6.05 5.65
N VAL A 112 -0.92 -5.66 4.95
CA VAL A 112 -0.26 -6.48 3.92
C VAL A 112 1.26 -6.37 4.06
N LEU A 113 2.01 -7.43 3.73
CA LEU A 113 3.48 -7.33 3.63
C LEU A 113 3.87 -6.25 2.62
N CYS A 114 4.85 -5.43 2.97
CA CYS A 114 5.21 -4.23 2.19
C CYS A 114 6.73 -4.04 2.09
N TYR A 115 7.43 -5.05 1.55
CA TYR A 115 8.81 -4.87 1.07
C TYR A 115 8.85 -4.26 -0.34
N ALA A 116 7.81 -4.51 -1.13
CA ALA A 116 7.59 -3.92 -2.43
C ALA A 116 6.11 -3.57 -2.56
N CYS A 117 5.81 -2.43 -3.17
CA CYS A 117 4.45 -2.05 -3.54
C CYS A 117 4.42 -1.60 -4.99
N SER A 118 3.26 -1.68 -5.63
CA SER A 118 3.11 -1.12 -6.97
C SER A 118 3.17 0.40 -6.93
N ILE A 119 3.59 1.02 -8.04
CA ILE A 119 3.64 2.49 -8.15
C ILE A 119 2.25 3.13 -7.94
N HIS A 120 1.18 2.43 -8.31
CA HIS A 120 -0.18 2.89 -8.03
C HIS A 120 -0.48 2.96 -6.52
N GLN A 121 -0.03 1.96 -5.76
CA GLN A 121 -0.19 1.94 -4.29
C GLN A 121 0.70 2.98 -3.61
N SER A 122 1.82 3.37 -4.22
CA SER A 122 2.70 4.40 -3.66
C SER A 122 2.18 5.82 -3.83
N GLN A 123 1.17 6.05 -4.67
CA GLN A 123 0.58 7.39 -4.88
C GLN A 123 0.08 8.02 -3.58
N SER A 124 -0.58 7.23 -2.74
CA SER A 124 -1.14 7.68 -1.46
C SER A 124 -0.12 7.65 -0.31
N LEU A 125 1.12 7.23 -0.56
CA LEU A 125 2.16 7.19 0.46
C LEU A 125 2.79 8.58 0.63
N THR A 126 3.16 8.87 1.88
CA THR A 126 4.09 9.96 2.19
C THR A 126 5.41 9.76 1.43
N LEU A 127 6.06 10.86 1.05
CA LEU A 127 7.33 10.82 0.33
C LEU A 127 8.35 9.90 1.05
N LEU A 128 8.93 8.99 0.28
CA LEU A 128 9.85 7.98 0.74
C LEU A 128 11.29 8.52 0.73
N GLU A 129 12.08 8.13 1.74
CA GLU A 129 13.47 8.57 1.86
C GLU A 129 14.42 7.80 0.96
N LYS A 130 14.20 6.48 0.84
CA LYS A 130 15.01 5.57 0.02
C LYS A 130 14.11 4.61 -0.73
N VAL A 131 14.27 4.52 -2.05
CA VAL A 131 13.44 3.69 -2.92
C VAL A 131 14.29 3.04 -3.99
N VAL A 132 14.08 1.73 -4.19
CA VAL A 132 14.46 1.03 -5.41
C VAL A 132 13.24 1.02 -6.33
N LEU A 133 13.28 1.82 -7.39
CA LEU A 133 12.18 1.94 -8.34
C LEU A 133 12.42 1.05 -9.56
N ASN A 134 11.53 0.09 -9.76
CA ASN A 134 11.49 -0.72 -10.98
C ASN A 134 10.40 -0.19 -11.92
N ILE A 135 10.81 0.39 -13.05
CA ILE A 135 9.90 0.95 -14.07
C ILE A 135 9.46 -0.09 -15.12
N GLY A 136 9.98 -1.32 -15.02
CA GLY A 136 9.66 -2.43 -15.92
C GLY A 136 10.08 -2.22 -17.38
N PRO A 137 9.78 -3.18 -18.26
CA PRO A 137 10.17 -3.14 -19.68
C PRO A 137 9.28 -2.21 -20.53
N ARG A 138 8.11 -1.81 -20.01
CA ARG A 138 7.16 -0.93 -20.68
C ARG A 138 6.38 -0.10 -19.67
N GLU A 139 5.86 1.03 -20.13
CA GLU A 139 4.90 1.81 -19.36
C GLU A 139 3.57 1.04 -19.31
N MET A 140 2.98 0.81 -18.14
CA MET A 140 1.68 0.11 -18.05
C MET A 140 0.50 1.09 -18.14
N ALA A 141 0.67 2.29 -17.58
CA ALA A 141 -0.28 3.39 -17.64
C ALA A 141 0.49 4.69 -17.88
N THR A 142 -0.10 5.64 -18.60
CA THR A 142 0.56 6.90 -18.91
C THR A 142 0.94 7.65 -17.64
N GLY A 143 2.20 8.06 -17.51
CA GLY A 143 2.71 8.82 -16.37
C GLY A 143 3.09 7.99 -15.14
N ILE A 144 3.00 6.64 -15.18
CA ILE A 144 3.33 5.81 -14.01
C ILE A 144 4.82 5.93 -13.63
N THR A 145 5.73 6.07 -14.58
CA THR A 145 7.15 6.31 -14.28
C THR A 145 7.34 7.64 -13.56
N HIS A 146 6.66 8.69 -14.00
CA HIS A 146 6.71 10.00 -13.34
C HIS A 146 6.18 9.93 -11.91
N VAL A 147 5.06 9.24 -11.68
CA VAL A 147 4.52 8.98 -10.35
C VAL A 147 5.57 8.29 -9.46
N GLY A 148 6.20 7.21 -9.95
CA GLY A 148 7.22 6.49 -9.18
C GLY A 148 8.39 7.37 -8.77
N LEU A 149 8.88 8.20 -9.70
CA LEU A 149 9.98 9.15 -9.47
C LEU A 149 9.59 10.24 -8.46
N SER A 150 8.37 10.76 -8.53
CA SER A 150 7.90 11.85 -7.66
C SER A 150 7.58 11.42 -6.22
N ARG A 151 7.72 10.13 -5.89
CA ARG A 151 7.58 9.61 -4.52
C ARG A 151 8.85 9.65 -3.69
N VAL A 152 10.00 9.96 -4.28
CA VAL A 152 11.27 10.03 -3.53
C VAL A 152 11.60 11.48 -3.18
N LYS A 153 11.96 11.73 -1.91
CA LYS A 153 12.30 13.10 -1.44
C LYS A 153 13.55 13.67 -2.10
N SER A 154 14.54 12.84 -2.42
CA SER A 154 15.81 13.25 -3.00
C SER A 154 16.30 12.27 -4.05
N VAL A 155 17.07 12.77 -5.02
CA VAL A 155 17.73 11.91 -6.03
C VAL A 155 18.71 10.93 -5.38
N THR A 156 19.37 11.33 -4.29
CA THR A 156 20.27 10.46 -3.51
C THR A 156 19.56 9.29 -2.84
N GLY A 157 18.24 9.41 -2.62
CA GLY A 157 17.39 8.35 -2.10
C GLY A 157 16.84 7.41 -3.18
N LEU A 158 17.09 7.68 -4.47
CA LEU A 158 16.52 6.93 -5.57
C LEU A 158 17.56 6.00 -6.20
N VAL A 159 17.23 4.71 -6.26
CA VAL A 159 17.92 3.74 -7.11
C VAL A 159 16.95 3.26 -8.16
N LEU A 160 17.32 3.33 -9.43
CA LEU A 160 16.55 2.72 -10.50
C LEU A 160 17.03 1.29 -10.70
N TYR A 161 16.10 0.32 -10.63
CA TYR A 161 16.40 -1.06 -11.00
C TYR A 161 16.82 -1.11 -12.47
N PRO A 162 17.81 -1.94 -12.87
CA PRO A 162 18.32 -1.94 -14.25
C PRO A 162 17.24 -1.97 -15.33
N PHE A 163 17.37 -1.07 -16.30
CA PHE A 163 16.48 -0.94 -17.46
C PHE A 163 17.29 -0.55 -18.71
N THR A 164 16.72 -0.76 -19.90
CA THR A 164 17.40 -0.43 -21.16
C THR A 164 17.28 1.06 -21.51
N LYS A 165 18.28 1.68 -22.15
CA LYS A 165 18.17 3.09 -22.59
C LYS A 165 16.90 3.38 -23.41
N ASN A 166 16.49 2.43 -24.26
CA ASN A 166 15.27 2.49 -25.05
C ASN A 166 14.00 2.60 -24.20
N ARG A 167 14.02 2.08 -22.96
CA ARG A 167 12.89 2.19 -22.03
C ARG A 167 12.58 3.63 -21.65
N LEU A 168 13.59 4.48 -21.45
CA LEU A 168 13.37 5.91 -21.17
C LEU A 168 12.96 6.67 -22.43
N LEU A 169 13.63 6.40 -23.54
CA LEU A 169 13.34 7.07 -24.82
C LEU A 169 11.93 6.79 -25.35
N SER A 170 11.34 5.66 -24.98
CA SER A 170 9.98 5.30 -25.38
C SER A 170 8.89 5.91 -24.50
N ILE A 171 9.21 6.50 -23.34
CA ILE A 171 8.21 7.12 -22.44
C ILE A 171 7.47 8.24 -23.18
N ASN A 172 8.19 9.09 -23.92
CA ASN A 172 7.62 10.25 -24.60
C ASN A 172 6.90 9.93 -25.93
N LYS A 173 6.93 8.67 -26.39
CA LYS A 173 6.39 8.28 -27.71
C LYS A 173 4.95 7.78 -27.66
N ARG A 174 4.23 8.05 -26.57
CA ARG A 174 2.82 7.66 -26.45
C ARG A 174 1.91 8.74 -27.00
N ARG A 175 0.95 8.32 -27.82
CA ARG A 175 -0.14 9.14 -28.34
C ARG A 175 -0.85 9.98 -27.27
N SER A 176 -1.03 9.43 -26.07
CA SER A 176 -1.64 10.17 -24.95
C SER A 176 -0.79 11.34 -24.45
N LEU A 177 0.54 11.22 -24.46
CA LEU A 177 1.44 12.32 -24.08
C LEU A 177 1.58 13.34 -25.21
N GLU A 178 1.53 12.91 -26.47
CA GLU A 178 1.45 13.81 -27.62
C GLU A 178 0.19 14.68 -27.57
N GLN A 179 -0.97 14.11 -27.20
CA GLN A 179 -2.22 14.84 -26.99
C GLN A 179 -2.13 15.84 -25.83
N ILE A 180 -1.51 15.45 -24.71
CA ILE A 180 -1.28 16.36 -23.57
C ILE A 180 -0.34 17.51 -23.98
N ASN A 181 0.75 17.22 -24.69
CA ASN A 181 1.68 18.25 -25.16
C ASN A 181 1.02 19.21 -26.15
N GLN A 182 0.18 18.71 -27.08
CA GLN A 182 -0.63 19.56 -27.95
C GLN A 182 -1.59 20.46 -27.16
N TRP A 183 -2.26 19.90 -26.16
CA TRP A 183 -3.19 20.65 -25.31
C TRP A 183 -2.48 21.73 -24.48
N VAL A 184 -1.33 21.42 -23.87
CA VAL A 184 -0.50 22.39 -23.12
C VAL A 184 0.02 23.50 -24.03
N ASN A 185 0.47 23.16 -25.25
CA ASN A 185 0.90 24.16 -26.22
C ASN A 185 -0.26 25.08 -26.63
N ASN A 186 -1.46 24.53 -26.87
CA ASN A 186 -2.64 25.32 -27.22
C ASN A 186 -3.06 26.27 -26.08
N LEU A 187 -2.96 25.84 -24.82
CA LEU A 187 -3.21 26.69 -23.65
C LEU A 187 -2.18 27.80 -23.49
N SER A 188 -0.90 27.49 -23.73
CA SER A 188 0.19 28.48 -23.65
C SER A 188 -0.01 29.61 -24.67
N THR A 189 -0.57 29.27 -25.84
CA THR A 189 -0.93 30.25 -26.88
C THR A 189 -2.17 31.08 -26.52
N MET A 190 -3.09 30.55 -25.71
CA MET A 190 -4.30 31.27 -25.26
C MET A 190 -4.06 32.24 -24.09
N VAL A 191 -3.06 32.00 -23.25
CA VAL A 191 -2.73 32.88 -22.10
C VAL A 191 -1.83 34.07 -22.50
N LEU A 192 -1.29 34.04 -23.72
CA LEU A 192 -0.49 35.13 -24.31
C LEU A 192 -1.32 36.10 -25.20
N LEU A 193 -2.65 36.00 -25.16
CA LEU A 193 -3.61 36.95 -25.74
C LEU A 193 -4.37 37.66 -24.62
#